data_AF-A0A1J8R3Y4-F1
#
_entry.id   AF-A0A1J8R3Y4-F1
#
_cell.length_a   1.000
_cell.length_b   1.000
_cell.length_c   1.000
_cell.angle_alpha   90.00
_cell.angle_beta   90.00
_cell.angle_gamma   90.00
#
_symmetry.space_group_name_H-M   'P 1'
#
loop_
_entity.id
_entity.type
_entity.pdbx_description
1 polymer ?
#
loop_
_entity_poly.entity_id
_entity_poly.type
_entity_poly.pdbx_seq_one_letter_code
_entity_poly.pdbx_strand_id
1 'polypeptide(L)'
;MLKTLHCEQIEVETDANGVCSHLLRDILENWPVGKPKPKIFYTVPYGCNPTGSTATLERRKEVLRLAREHNFLILEGGYIPSIF
;
A
#
# COMPACT_ATOMS: atom_id res chain seq x y z
N MET A 1 11.10 -8.61 -5.57
CA MET A 1 11.65 -7.53 -6.41
C MET A 1 12.55 -6.56 -5.63
N LEU A 2 12.20 -6.13 -4.40
CA LEU A 2 12.98 -5.10 -3.67
C LEU A 2 14.03 -5.62 -2.67
N LYS A 3 14.11 -6.94 -2.44
CA LYS A 3 15.02 -7.53 -1.43
C LYS A 3 16.51 -7.21 -1.66
N THR A 4 16.92 -6.96 -2.90
CA THR A 4 18.31 -6.66 -3.27
C THR A 4 18.69 -5.18 -3.13
N LEU A 5 17.71 -4.29 -2.90
CA LEU A 5 17.95 -2.85 -2.79
C LEU A 5 18.27 -2.41 -1.35
N HIS A 6 18.43 -3.35 -0.42
CA HIS A 6 18.66 -3.10 1.01
C HIS A 6 17.63 -2.14 1.64
N CYS A 7 16.44 -2.05 1.06
CA CYS A 7 15.35 -1.26 1.62
C CYS A 7 14.68 -2.03 2.76
N GLU A 8 14.37 -1.32 3.84
CA GLU A 8 13.50 -1.85 4.87
C GLU A 8 12.07 -1.96 4.32
N GLN A 9 11.48 -3.14 4.44
CA GLN A 9 10.13 -3.44 3.98
C GLN A 9 9.25 -3.72 5.19
N ILE A 10 8.10 -3.05 5.25
CA ILE A 10 7.09 -3.28 6.27
C ILE A 10 5.84 -3.73 5.56
N GLU A 11 5.39 -4.92 5.90
CA GLU A 11 4.19 -5.51 5.34
C GLU A 11 2.96 -4.92 6.02
N VAL A 12 1.91 -4.71 5.22
CA VAL A 12 0.59 -4.29 5.70
C VAL A 12 -0.37 -5.40 5.35
N GLU A 13 -1.20 -5.80 6.30
CA GLU A 13 -2.15 -6.87 6.09
C GLU A 13 -3.16 -6.53 4.98
N THR A 14 -3.66 -7.58 4.35
CA THR A 14 -4.64 -7.52 3.27
C THR A 14 -5.75 -8.53 3.54
N ASP A 15 -6.93 -8.28 2.98
CA ASP A 15 -8.04 -9.23 2.99
C ASP A 15 -8.69 -9.30 1.59
N ALA A 16 -9.89 -9.89 1.51
CA ALA A 16 -10.65 -10.01 0.27
C ALA A 16 -10.91 -8.67 -0.46
N ASN A 17 -10.87 -7.56 0.27
CA ASN A 17 -11.06 -6.19 -0.21
C ASN A 17 -9.73 -5.44 -0.39
N GLY A 18 -8.61 -6.14 -0.60
CA GLY A 18 -7.29 -5.54 -0.79
C GLY A 18 -6.63 -5.11 0.52
N VAL A 19 -5.83 -4.03 0.50
CA VAL A 19 -5.12 -3.56 1.70
C VAL A 19 -6.07 -3.12 2.81
N CYS A 20 -5.78 -3.56 4.05
CA CYS A 20 -6.46 -3.08 5.25
C CYS A 20 -5.99 -1.65 5.56
N SER A 21 -6.67 -0.65 5.00
CA SER A 21 -6.25 0.76 5.09
C SER A 21 -6.21 1.31 6.52
N HIS A 22 -7.02 0.76 7.45
CA HIS A 22 -6.96 1.12 8.86
C HIS A 22 -5.66 0.63 9.52
N LEU A 23 -5.17 -0.58 9.20
CA LEU A 23 -3.89 -1.06 9.70
C LEU A 23 -2.71 -0.28 9.10
N LEU A 24 -2.82 0.16 7.83
CA LEU A 24 -1.83 1.08 7.24
C LEU A 24 -1.77 2.39 8.05
N ARG A 25 -2.93 2.94 8.43
CA ARG A 25 -3.02 4.13 9.29
C ARG A 25 -2.35 3.88 10.63
N ASP A 26 -2.69 2.79 11.31
CA ASP A 26 -2.15 2.45 12.62
C ASP A 26 -0.62 2.36 12.60
N ILE A 27 -0.03 1.75 11.56
CA ILE A 27 1.42 1.68 11.36
C ILE A 27 2.03 3.08 11.20
N LEU A 28 1.39 3.94 10.40
CA LEU A 28 1.89 5.28 10.07
C LEU A 28 1.75 6.28 11.22
N GLU A 29 0.73 6.12 12.05
CA GLU A 29 0.46 6.94 13.24
C GLU A 29 1.33 6.50 14.43
N ASN A 30 1.57 5.21 14.60
CA ASN A 30 2.44 4.65 15.63
C ASN A 30 3.89 4.46 15.17
N TRP A 31 4.32 5.21 14.16
CA TRP A 31 5.65 5.06 13.59
C TRP A 31 6.74 5.39 14.64
N PRO A 32 7.80 4.57 14.78
CA PRO A 32 8.84 4.79 15.78
C PRO A 32 9.50 6.16 15.67
N VAL A 33 9.64 6.84 16.80
CA VAL A 33 10.33 8.13 16.89
C VAL A 33 11.81 7.95 16.48
N GLY A 34 12.32 8.87 15.66
CA GLY A 34 13.70 8.83 15.18
C GLY A 34 13.95 7.90 13.98
N LYS A 35 12.96 7.11 13.56
CA LYS A 35 13.04 6.28 12.37
C LYS A 35 12.50 7.02 11.14
N PRO A 36 13.19 7.03 9.99
CA PRO A 36 12.66 7.63 8.77
C PRO A 36 11.32 7.00 8.37
N LYS A 37 10.32 7.83 8.07
CA LYS A 37 9.02 7.35 7.57
C LYS A 37 9.15 6.71 6.18
N PRO A 38 8.26 5.77 5.81
CA PRO A 38 8.25 5.17 4.48
C PRO A 38 8.09 6.24 3.40
N LYS A 39 8.81 6.08 2.29
CA LYS A 39 8.73 7.00 1.13
C LYS A 39 7.85 6.46 0.02
N ILE A 40 7.63 5.15 0.00
CA ILE A 40 6.88 4.44 -1.04
C ILE A 40 5.94 3.45 -0.36
N PHE A 41 4.69 3.44 -0.80
CA PHE A 41 3.73 2.38 -0.55
C PHE A 41 3.48 1.64 -1.86
N TYR A 42 3.90 0.39 -1.95
CA TYR A 42 3.68 -0.45 -3.13
C TYR A 42 2.40 -1.28 -2.95
N THR A 43 1.53 -1.30 -3.96
CA THR A 43 0.29 -2.07 -3.91
C THR A 43 -0.11 -2.56 -5.31
N VAL A 44 -0.87 -3.65 -5.38
CA VAL A 44 -1.54 -4.12 -6.59
C VAL A 44 -3.04 -4.02 -6.32
N PRO A 45 -3.68 -2.87 -6.58
CA PRO A 45 -5.01 -2.58 -6.06
C PRO A 45 -6.14 -3.26 -6.84
N TYR A 46 -5.83 -3.89 -7.98
CA TYR A 46 -6.79 -4.59 -8.82
C TYR A 46 -6.24 -5.96 -9.22
N GLY A 47 -7.05 -7.02 -9.04
CA GLY A 47 -6.67 -8.38 -9.41
C GLY A 47 -5.31 -8.80 -8.81
N CYS A 48 -5.09 -8.50 -7.53
CA CYS A 48 -3.81 -8.67 -6.86
C CYS A 48 -3.26 -10.09 -7.04
N ASN A 49 -2.02 -10.24 -7.50
CA ASN A 49 -1.37 -11.55 -7.54
C ASN A 49 -0.68 -11.83 -6.20
N PRO A 50 -0.94 -12.96 -5.49
CA PRO A 50 -1.71 -14.15 -5.92
C PRO A 50 -3.16 -14.20 -5.41
N THR A 51 -3.62 -13.22 -4.64
CA THR A 51 -4.89 -13.27 -3.91
C THR A 51 -6.15 -13.11 -4.79
N GLY A 52 -6.01 -12.57 -5.99
CA GLY A 52 -7.10 -12.14 -6.88
C GLY A 52 -7.89 -10.93 -6.36
N SER A 53 -7.55 -10.37 -5.19
CA SER A 53 -8.37 -9.34 -4.54
C SER A 53 -8.30 -7.99 -5.27
N THR A 54 -9.40 -7.25 -5.20
CA THR A 54 -9.50 -5.88 -5.72
C THR A 54 -9.86 -4.95 -4.57
N ALA A 55 -9.05 -3.92 -4.37
CA ALA A 55 -9.27 -2.93 -3.33
C ALA A 55 -10.56 -2.16 -3.57
N THR A 56 -11.40 -2.03 -2.54
CA THR A 56 -12.62 -1.22 -2.63
C THR A 56 -12.27 0.25 -2.86
N LEU A 57 -13.21 1.01 -3.45
CA LEU A 57 -13.02 2.45 -3.69
C LEU A 57 -12.67 3.21 -2.41
N GLU A 58 -13.34 2.87 -1.30
CA GLU A 58 -13.13 3.53 -0.01
C GLU A 58 -11.72 3.27 0.54
N ARG A 59 -11.19 2.05 0.40
CA ARG A 59 -9.79 1.75 0.78
C ARG A 59 -8.79 2.49 -0.08
N ARG A 60 -9.03 2.59 -1.39
CA ARG A 60 -8.16 3.36 -2.29
C ARG A 60 -8.16 4.85 -1.96
N LYS A 61 -9.33 5.44 -1.67
CA LYS A 61 -9.44 6.85 -1.22
C LYS A 61 -8.71 7.08 0.10
N GLU A 62 -8.84 6.16 1.05
CA GLU A 62 -8.16 6.26 2.34
C GLU A 62 -6.63 6.17 2.19
N VAL A 63 -6.12 5.26 1.36
CA VAL A 63 -4.68 5.19 1.04
C VAL A 63 -4.20 6.49 0.37
N LEU A 64 -4.98 7.08 -0.54
CA LEU A 64 -4.66 8.37 -1.16
C LEU A 64 -4.64 9.52 -0.13
N ARG A 65 -5.50 9.47 0.89
CA ARG A 65 -5.50 10.45 1.99
C ARG A 65 -4.26 10.28 2.86
N LEU A 66 -3.96 9.04 3.27
CA LEU A 66 -2.76 8.70 4.04
C LEU A 66 -1.47 9.09 3.32
N ALA A 67 -1.40 8.90 2.00
CA ALA A 67 -0.26 9.31 1.18
C ALA A 67 0.01 10.81 1.27
N ARG A 68 -1.05 11.63 1.27
CA ARG A 68 -0.95 13.08 1.45
C ARG A 68 -0.56 13.45 2.88
N GLU A 69 -1.19 12.85 3.88
CA GLU A 69 -0.95 13.12 5.30
C GLU A 69 0.48 12.76 5.73
N HIS A 70 1.01 11.63 5.24
CA HIS A 70 2.31 11.09 5.65
C HIS A 70 3.41 11.30 4.60
N ASN A 71 3.10 11.97 3.49
CA ASN A 71 4.01 12.35 2.41
C ASN A 71 4.82 11.17 1.85
N PHE A 72 4.13 10.18 1.29
CA PHE A 72 4.73 9.06 0.56
C PHE A 72 4.11 8.91 -0.83
N LEU A 73 4.85 8.29 -1.74
CA LEU A 73 4.38 7.95 -3.09
C LEU A 73 3.66 6.60 -3.09
N ILE A 74 2.59 6.49 -3.86
CA ILE A 74 1.93 5.21 -4.12
C ILE A 74 2.50 4.67 -5.43
N LEU A 75 3.10 3.49 -5.38
CA LEU A 75 3.53 2.75 -6.56
C LEU A 75 2.51 1.63 -6.80
N GLU A 76 1.65 1.83 -7.78
CA GLU A 76 0.68 0.80 -8.18
C GLU A 76 1.33 -0.15 -9.19
N GLY A 77 1.21 -1.44 -8.91
CA GLY A 77 1.57 -2.52 -9.84
C GLY A 77 0.33 -3.23 -10.37
N GLY A 78 0.56 -4.17 -11.28
CA GLY A 78 -0.49 -4.97 -11.92
C GLY A 78 -0.79 -4.51 -13.35
N TYR A 79 -1.06 -5.47 -14.23
CA TYR A 79 -1.45 -5.25 -15.61
C TYR A 79 -2.86 -5.81 -15.79
N ILE A 80 -3.84 -4.94 -16.10
CA ILE A 80 -5.18 -5.37 -16.51
C ILE A 80 -5.37 -5.00 -17.98
N PRO A 81 -5.26 -5.96 -18.90
CA PRO A 81 -5.26 -5.69 -20.34
C PRO A 81 -6.58 -5.19 -20.93
N SER A 82 -7.70 -5.14 -20.20
CA SER A 82 -9.05 -5.00 -20.80
C SER A 82 -9.82 -3.72 -20.44
N ILE A 83 -9.15 -2.60 -20.11
CA ILE A 83 -9.80 -1.29 -19.90
C ILE A 83 -9.44 -0.25 -20.99
N PHE A 84 -8.81 -0.67 -22.09
CA PHE A 84 -8.76 0.12 -23.33
C PHE A 84 -9.10 -0.77 -24.53
#